data_AF-A0A7K1G6Z4-F1
#
_entry.id   AF-A0A7K1G6Z4-F1
#
_cell.length_a   1.000
_cell.length_b   1.000
_cell.length_c   1.000
_cell.angle_alpha   90.00
_cell.angle_beta   90.00
_cell.angle_gamma   90.00
#
_symmetry.space_group_name_H-M   'P 1'
#
loop_
_entity.id
_entity.type
_entity.pdbx_description
1 polymer ?
#
loop_
_entity_poly.entity_id
_entity_poly.type
_entity_poly.pdbx_seq_one_letter_code
_entity_poly.pdbx_strand_id
1 'polypeptide(L)'
;MENTITVNEAISKGKIRLVHLPMIVIIGIIILGFILYYMKIVPGCSIPITFVLGFLCGWLTWSYFVNKWKIWAFENVRNVNELRRKAVDQKLIWENDSWFEKTEFKSLSQKIKLEELEKKFLENDVYKDDISIPKETLIFYSKNTLIFLLIISLGLISLGVYFLWEKEYFAIFISAFGFYMAYEQIKKLSDNDPQIIINDKGIQLKNKKLKSWSKIYNDRVFTRSSGKNSRNYLSFNNEMIEIDDLSIKFDELETLLHVYRVRFENNH
;
A
#
# COMPACT_ATOMS: atom_id res chain seq x y z
N MET A 1 16.26 25.16 11.81
CA MET A 1 15.67 23.91 12.32
C MET A 1 14.38 23.70 11.56
N GLU A 2 14.43 23.03 10.42
CA GLU A 2 13.25 22.78 9.60
C GLU A 2 12.40 21.68 10.26
N ASN A 3 11.09 21.91 10.35
CA ASN A 3 10.13 20.93 10.83
C ASN A 3 10.16 19.72 9.89
N THR A 4 10.93 18.68 10.23
CA THR A 4 11.01 17.46 9.44
C THR A 4 9.66 16.78 9.45
N ILE A 5 9.05 16.69 8.27
CA ILE A 5 7.75 16.05 8.06
C ILE A 5 7.95 14.53 8.06
N THR A 6 6.99 13.78 8.59
CA THR A 6 7.05 12.31 8.56
C THR A 6 6.84 11.78 7.14
N VAL A 7 7.41 10.61 6.83
CA VAL A 7 7.25 9.97 5.52
C VAL A 7 5.76 9.79 5.16
N ASN A 8 4.95 9.31 6.12
CA ASN A 8 3.52 9.08 5.91
C ASN A 8 2.75 10.38 5.62
N GLU A 9 3.11 11.49 6.26
CA GLU A 9 2.48 12.79 5.98
C GLU A 9 2.85 13.30 4.57
N ALA A 10 4.11 13.13 4.15
CA ALA A 10 4.55 13.50 2.80
C ALA A 10 3.84 12.69 1.71
N ILE A 11 3.65 11.38 1.94
CA ILE A 11 2.89 10.48 1.07
C ILE A 11 1.42 10.89 0.99
N SER A 12 0.79 11.23 2.12
CA SER A 12 -0.59 11.71 2.17
C SER A 12 -0.78 13.00 1.36
N LYS A 13 0.12 13.98 1.52
CA LYS A 13 0.13 15.20 0.70
C LYS A 13 0.38 14.90 -0.78
N GLY A 14 1.18 13.88 -1.08
CA GLY A 14 1.42 13.37 -2.43
C GLY A 14 0.14 12.86 -3.09
N LYS A 15 -0.67 12.05 -2.39
CA LYS A 15 -1.96 11.54 -2.91
C LYS A 15 -2.89 12.65 -3.34
N ILE A 16 -2.98 13.73 -2.56
CA ILE A 16 -3.83 14.89 -2.90
C ILE A 16 -3.41 15.50 -4.23
N ARG A 17 -2.11 15.77 -4.42
CA ARG A 17 -1.61 16.47 -5.61
C ARG A 17 -1.46 15.57 -6.84
N LEU A 18 -1.09 14.30 -6.64
CA LEU A 18 -0.71 13.39 -7.71
C LEU A 18 -1.80 12.39 -8.09
N VAL A 19 -2.82 12.19 -7.24
CA VAL A 19 -3.91 11.26 -7.54
C VAL A 19 -5.23 12.01 -7.64
N HIS A 20 -5.64 12.69 -6.57
CA HIS A 20 -6.96 13.31 -6.52
C HIS A 20 -7.09 14.50 -7.47
N LEU A 21 -6.07 15.35 -7.57
CA LEU A 21 -6.13 16.53 -8.44
C LEU A 21 -6.22 16.17 -9.94
N PRO A 22 -5.37 15.28 -10.50
CA PRO A 22 -5.56 14.76 -11.86
C PRO A 22 -6.93 14.12 -12.10
N MET A 23 -7.43 13.35 -11.12
CA MET A 23 -8.74 12.70 -11.21
C MET A 23 -9.89 13.73 -11.29
N ILE A 24 -9.83 14.79 -10.48
CA ILE A 24 -10.80 15.89 -10.53
C ILE A 24 -10.77 16.58 -11.90
N VAL A 25 -9.60 16.79 -12.49
CA VAL A 25 -9.46 17.38 -13.84
C VAL A 25 -10.10 16.49 -14.91
N ILE A 26 -9.83 15.17 -14.87
CA ILE A 26 -10.41 14.19 -15.81
C ILE A 26 -11.94 14.22 -15.71
N ILE A 27 -12.47 14.07 -14.48
CA ILE A 27 -13.91 14.03 -14.23
C ILE A 27 -14.55 15.36 -14.62
N GLY A 28 -13.92 16.49 -14.30
CA GLY A 28 -14.41 17.83 -14.65
C GLY A 28 -14.58 18.02 -16.15
N ILE A 29 -13.60 17.58 -16.95
CA ILE A 29 -13.67 17.67 -18.42
C ILE A 29 -14.76 16.75 -19.00
N ILE A 30 -14.90 15.54 -18.45
CA ILE A 30 -15.95 14.60 -18.87
C ILE A 30 -17.34 15.19 -18.56
N ILE A 31 -17.56 15.67 -17.33
CA ILE A 31 -18.82 16.30 -16.91
C ILE A 31 -19.14 17.53 -17.78
N LEU A 32 -18.15 18.39 -18.04
CA LEU A 32 -18.32 19.54 -18.93
C LEU A 32 -18.77 19.11 -20.33
N GLY A 33 -18.20 18.02 -20.86
CA GLY A 33 -18.63 17.44 -22.14
C GLY A 33 -20.11 17.03 -22.15
N PHE A 34 -20.57 16.35 -21.09
CA PHE A 34 -21.98 15.98 -20.95
C PHE A 34 -22.90 17.20 -20.82
N ILE A 35 -22.48 18.24 -20.09
CA ILE A 35 -23.25 19.48 -19.96
C ILE A 35 -23.38 20.18 -21.33
N LEU A 36 -22.28 20.32 -22.08
CA LEU A 36 -22.30 20.96 -23.40
C LEU A 36 -23.17 20.18 -24.40
N TYR A 37 -23.16 18.85 -24.33
CA TYR A 37 -24.05 18.00 -25.12
C TYR A 37 -25.53 18.21 -24.73
N TYR A 38 -25.84 18.21 -23.44
CA TYR A 38 -27.20 18.44 -22.94
C TYR A 38 -27.75 19.82 -23.36
N MET A 39 -26.90 20.85 -23.34
CA MET A 39 -27.22 22.19 -23.84
C MET A 39 -27.32 22.28 -25.37
N LYS A 40 -27.12 21.17 -26.10
CA LYS A 40 -27.11 21.08 -27.57
C LYS A 40 -26.08 22.00 -28.25
N ILE A 41 -25.03 22.41 -27.54
CA ILE A 41 -23.94 23.22 -28.08
C ILE A 41 -23.03 22.35 -28.96
N VAL A 42 -22.84 21.09 -28.59
CA VAL A 42 -21.98 20.13 -29.31
C VAL A 42 -22.75 18.84 -29.66
N PRO A 43 -22.43 18.20 -30.80
CA PRO A 43 -23.05 16.92 -31.17
C PRO A 43 -22.56 15.80 -30.25
N GLY A 44 -23.35 14.72 -30.14
CA GLY A 44 -23.02 13.57 -29.27
C GLY A 44 -21.68 12.88 -29.58
N CYS A 45 -21.20 12.96 -30.83
CA CYS A 45 -19.88 12.46 -31.23
C CYS A 45 -18.71 13.15 -30.52
N SER A 46 -18.94 14.29 -29.85
CA SER A 46 -17.93 14.97 -29.05
C SER A 46 -17.66 14.30 -27.69
N ILE A 47 -18.57 13.44 -27.19
CA ILE A 47 -18.42 12.79 -25.88
C ILE A 47 -17.16 11.91 -25.82
N PRO A 48 -16.87 11.00 -26.76
CA PRO A 48 -15.60 10.26 -26.76
C PRO A 48 -14.36 11.17 -26.77
N ILE A 49 -14.44 12.33 -27.42
CA ILE A 49 -13.34 13.30 -27.48
C ILE A 49 -13.07 13.88 -26.09
N THR A 50 -14.09 14.15 -25.28
CA THR A 50 -13.89 14.66 -23.92
C THR A 50 -13.26 13.64 -22.97
N PHE A 51 -13.48 12.34 -23.19
CA PHE A 51 -12.73 11.30 -22.46
C PHE A 51 -11.23 11.35 -22.79
N VAL A 52 -10.88 11.44 -24.07
CA VAL A 52 -9.47 11.54 -24.51
C VAL A 52 -8.82 12.81 -23.99
N LEU A 53 -9.48 13.96 -24.13
CA LEU A 53 -9.00 15.24 -23.61
C LEU A 53 -8.87 15.22 -22.09
N GLY A 54 -9.85 14.65 -21.39
CA GLY A 54 -9.83 14.48 -19.94
C GLY A 54 -8.59 13.73 -19.49
N PHE A 55 -8.33 12.57 -20.10
CA PHE A 55 -7.13 11.77 -19.83
C PHE A 55 -5.83 12.55 -20.08
N LEU A 56 -5.71 13.23 -21.23
CA LEU A 56 -4.52 14.03 -21.56
C LEU A 56 -4.29 15.17 -20.56
N CYS A 57 -5.34 15.90 -20.19
CA CYS A 57 -5.25 16.98 -19.20
C CYS A 57 -4.92 16.45 -17.80
N GLY A 58 -5.50 15.31 -17.39
CA GLY A 58 -5.13 14.63 -16.15
C GLY A 58 -3.66 14.22 -16.13
N TRP A 59 -3.17 13.64 -17.24
CA TRP A 59 -1.77 13.26 -17.39
C TRP A 59 -0.82 14.46 -17.28
N LEU A 60 -1.11 15.55 -17.99
CA LEU A 60 -0.31 16.78 -17.94
C LEU A 60 -0.28 17.40 -16.54
N THR A 61 -1.43 17.35 -15.85
CA THR A 61 -1.56 17.83 -14.47
C THR A 61 -0.65 17.02 -13.54
N TRP A 62 -0.70 15.69 -13.61
CA TRP A 62 0.19 14.83 -12.84
C TRP A 62 1.68 15.12 -13.16
N SER A 63 2.02 15.18 -14.44
CA SER A 63 3.38 15.45 -14.93
C SER A 63 3.94 16.80 -14.46
N TYR A 64 3.10 17.82 -14.30
CA TYR A 64 3.51 19.11 -13.76
C TYR A 64 3.74 19.08 -12.25
N PHE A 65 2.88 18.40 -11.50
CA PHE A 65 2.95 18.40 -10.03
C PHE A 65 3.96 17.41 -9.46
N VAL A 66 4.30 16.34 -10.18
CA VAL A 66 5.21 15.28 -9.69
C VAL A 66 6.57 15.82 -9.26
N ASN A 67 7.24 16.64 -10.06
CA ASN A 67 8.56 17.18 -9.70
C ASN A 67 8.48 18.24 -8.59
N LYS A 68 7.40 19.02 -8.53
CA LYS A 68 7.17 19.94 -7.42
C LYS A 68 6.99 19.19 -6.11
N TRP A 69 6.25 18.07 -6.13
CA TRP A 69 6.09 17.23 -4.96
C TRP A 69 7.39 16.51 -4.60
N LYS A 70 8.14 15.93 -5.55
CA LYS A 70 9.43 15.28 -5.32
C LYS A 70 10.42 16.22 -4.60
N ILE A 71 10.61 17.43 -5.13
CA ILE A 71 11.49 18.44 -4.52
C ILE A 71 11.02 18.78 -3.11
N TRP A 72 9.75 19.14 -2.95
CA TRP A 72 9.21 19.49 -1.64
C TRP A 72 9.36 18.33 -0.63
N ALA A 73 9.08 17.10 -1.04
CA ALA A 73 9.14 15.94 -0.16
C ALA A 73 10.60 15.60 0.23
N PHE A 74 11.54 15.63 -0.71
CA PHE A 74 12.96 15.36 -0.43
C PHE A 74 13.65 16.48 0.37
N GLU A 75 13.14 17.71 0.29
CA GLU A 75 13.58 18.80 1.16
C GLU A 75 13.15 18.56 2.61
N ASN A 76 11.87 18.22 2.81
CA ASN A 76 11.23 18.25 4.14
C ASN A 76 11.26 16.92 4.89
N VAL A 77 11.59 15.81 4.25
CA VAL A 77 11.63 14.48 4.87
C VAL A 77 13.07 14.06 5.15
N ARG A 78 13.32 13.58 6.37
CA ARG A 78 14.64 13.10 6.78
C ARG A 78 15.02 11.78 6.09
N ASN A 79 14.09 10.82 6.10
CA ASN A 79 14.27 9.46 5.57
C ASN A 79 13.81 9.40 4.10
N VAL A 80 14.66 9.93 3.20
CA VAL A 80 14.33 10.04 1.77
C VAL A 80 14.29 8.68 1.06
N ASN A 81 15.05 7.70 1.55
CA ASN A 81 15.06 6.35 1.00
C ASN A 81 13.72 5.64 1.23
N GLU A 82 13.24 5.64 2.48
CA GLU A 82 11.90 5.15 2.85
C GLU A 82 10.79 5.86 2.06
N LEU A 83 10.86 7.19 1.95
CA LEU A 83 9.88 7.98 1.21
C LEU A 83 9.80 7.57 -0.25
N ARG A 84 10.94 7.48 -0.95
CA ARG A 84 10.97 7.09 -2.36
C ARG A 84 10.39 5.70 -2.55
N ARG A 85 10.77 4.74 -1.70
CA ARG A 85 10.24 3.38 -1.73
C ARG A 85 8.71 3.39 -1.63
N LYS A 86 8.17 4.02 -0.58
CA LYS A 86 6.72 4.11 -0.35
C LYS A 86 5.99 4.81 -1.49
N ALA A 87 6.59 5.85 -2.07
CA ALA A 87 5.99 6.58 -3.17
C ALA A 87 5.88 5.73 -4.44
N VAL A 88 6.87 4.88 -4.72
CA VAL A 88 6.83 3.91 -5.82
C VAL A 88 5.82 2.80 -5.54
N ASP A 89 5.86 2.19 -4.35
CA ASP A 89 4.94 1.10 -3.96
C ASP A 89 3.47 1.54 -4.03
N GLN A 90 3.18 2.79 -3.64
CA GLN A 90 1.85 3.38 -3.70
C GLN A 90 1.50 4.01 -5.06
N LYS A 91 2.33 3.80 -6.09
CA LYS A 91 2.15 4.31 -7.47
C LYS A 91 1.96 5.83 -7.54
N LEU A 92 2.55 6.57 -6.60
CA LEU A 92 2.56 8.04 -6.63
C LEU A 92 3.57 8.56 -7.66
N ILE A 93 4.72 7.88 -7.72
CA ILE A 93 5.79 8.14 -8.68
C ILE A 93 6.17 6.83 -9.36
N TRP A 94 6.78 6.93 -10.54
CA TRP A 94 7.32 5.77 -11.23
C TRP A 94 8.72 5.43 -10.75
N GLU A 95 9.13 4.19 -10.99
CA GLU A 95 10.52 3.77 -10.81
C GLU A 95 11.44 4.60 -11.72
N ASN A 96 12.66 4.81 -11.24
CA ASN A 96 13.70 5.48 -12.00
C ASN A 96 13.94 4.75 -13.34
N ASP A 97 14.22 5.52 -14.39
CA ASP A 97 14.46 5.05 -15.76
C ASP A 97 13.24 4.46 -16.48
N SER A 98 12.07 4.44 -15.85
CA SER A 98 10.83 4.03 -16.50
C SER A 98 10.43 4.99 -17.64
N TRP A 99 9.73 4.48 -18.64
CA TRP A 99 9.23 5.30 -19.76
C TRP A 99 8.37 6.47 -19.28
N PHE A 100 7.57 6.25 -18.25
CA PHE A 100 6.68 7.26 -17.69
C PHE A 100 7.42 8.37 -16.93
N GLU A 101 8.57 8.09 -16.31
CA GLU A 101 9.40 9.11 -15.68
C GLU A 101 9.89 10.17 -16.68
N LYS A 102 10.10 9.76 -17.94
CA LYS A 102 10.52 10.67 -19.02
C LYS A 102 9.42 11.65 -19.45
N THR A 103 8.17 11.35 -19.10
CA THR A 103 7.02 12.22 -19.42
C THR A 103 6.77 13.29 -18.35
N GLU A 104 7.56 13.30 -17.28
CA GLU A 104 7.49 14.29 -16.21
C GLU A 104 8.06 15.64 -16.67
N PHE A 105 7.35 16.73 -16.38
CA PHE A 105 7.82 18.07 -16.73
C PHE A 105 8.95 18.49 -15.77
N LYS A 106 10.18 18.60 -16.28
CA LYS A 106 11.38 18.98 -15.52
C LYS A 106 11.96 20.29 -16.06
N SER A 107 11.94 21.36 -15.28
CA SER A 107 12.73 22.56 -15.59
C SER A 107 14.22 22.34 -15.25
N LEU A 108 15.12 23.11 -15.86
CA LEU A 108 16.55 23.05 -15.55
C LEU A 108 16.83 23.26 -14.05
N SER A 109 16.15 24.23 -13.43
CA SER A 109 16.26 24.50 -12.01
C SER A 109 15.78 23.34 -11.14
N GLN A 110 14.70 22.67 -11.53
CA GLN A 110 14.19 21.49 -10.84
C GLN A 110 15.14 20.31 -10.96
N LYS A 111 15.76 20.12 -12.13
CA LYS A 111 16.75 19.06 -12.36
C LYS A 111 17.96 19.22 -11.45
N ILE A 112 18.58 20.41 -11.44
CA ILE A 112 19.73 20.72 -10.58
C ILE A 112 19.37 20.48 -9.10
N LYS A 113 18.18 20.94 -8.68
CA LYS A 113 17.73 20.79 -7.30
C LYS A 113 17.48 19.33 -6.92
N LEU A 114 16.94 18.51 -7.82
CA LEU A 114 16.77 17.08 -7.59
C LEU A 114 18.12 16.37 -7.49
N GLU A 115 19.09 16.68 -8.36
CA GLU A 115 20.46 16.14 -8.30
C GLU A 115 21.16 16.51 -6.99
N GLU A 116 20.91 17.71 -6.45
CA GLU A 116 21.42 18.09 -5.13
C GLU A 116 20.76 17.27 -4.02
N LEU A 117 19.44 17.10 -4.06
CA LEU A 117 18.68 16.32 -3.08
C LEU A 117 18.97 14.82 -3.16
N GLU A 118 19.41 14.32 -4.31
CA GLU A 118 19.88 12.94 -4.47
C GLU A 118 21.06 12.60 -3.55
N LYS A 119 21.87 13.59 -3.17
CA LYS A 119 22.95 13.38 -2.18
C LYS A 119 22.41 12.91 -0.82
N LYS A 120 21.18 13.28 -0.44
CA LYS A 120 20.54 12.80 0.81
C LYS A 120 20.28 11.30 0.79
N PHE A 121 20.19 10.67 -0.39
CA PHE A 121 19.99 9.22 -0.49
C PHE A 121 21.22 8.42 -0.08
N LEU A 122 22.39 9.06 -0.04
CA LEU A 122 23.62 8.46 0.49
C LEU A 122 23.60 8.34 2.01
N GLU A 123 22.75 9.11 2.69
CA GLU A 123 22.59 9.04 4.13
C GLU A 123 21.62 7.91 4.50
N ASN A 124 21.95 7.17 5.54
CA ASN A 124 21.07 6.12 6.06
C ASN A 124 19.85 6.74 6.74
N ASP A 125 18.71 6.07 6.61
CA ASP A 125 17.48 6.45 7.30
C ASP A 125 17.68 6.35 8.81
N VAL A 126 17.19 7.34 9.56
CA VAL A 126 17.32 7.40 11.01
C VAL A 126 15.95 7.17 11.65
N TYR A 127 15.92 6.19 12.55
CA TYR A 127 14.73 5.84 13.32
C TYR A 127 14.95 6.17 14.79
N LYS A 128 13.86 6.41 15.52
CA LYS A 128 13.89 6.67 16.96
C LYS A 128 13.18 5.54 17.67
N ASP A 129 13.71 5.17 18.84
CA ASP A 129 13.01 4.28 19.74
C ASP A 129 11.73 4.94 20.26
N ASP A 130 10.68 4.15 20.39
CA ASP A 130 9.41 4.54 20.98
C ASP A 130 9.16 3.65 22.20
N ILE A 131 9.25 4.27 23.38
CA ILE A 131 9.13 3.58 24.69
C ILE A 131 7.72 3.02 24.90
N SER A 132 6.70 3.51 24.18
CA SER A 132 5.35 3.00 24.28
C SER A 132 5.19 1.58 23.72
N ILE A 133 6.08 1.17 22.80
CA ILE A 133 6.08 -0.17 22.24
C ILE A 133 6.67 -1.14 23.27
N PRO A 134 6.02 -2.27 23.57
CA PRO A 134 6.50 -3.24 24.55
C PRO A 134 7.86 -3.85 24.16
N LYS A 135 8.51 -4.59 25.05
CA LYS A 135 9.80 -5.26 24.75
C LYS A 135 9.67 -6.41 23.74
N GLU A 136 8.48 -6.97 23.64
CA GLU A 136 8.15 -8.03 22.71
C GLU A 136 6.71 -7.82 22.21
N THR A 137 6.52 -7.92 20.91
CA THR A 137 5.22 -7.82 20.26
C THR A 137 4.84 -9.16 19.67
N LEU A 138 3.70 -9.69 20.11
CA LEU A 138 3.10 -10.93 19.61
C LEU A 138 2.00 -10.57 18.61
N ILE A 139 2.12 -11.05 17.39
CA ILE A 139 1.16 -10.80 16.31
C ILE A 139 0.41 -12.10 16.03
N PHE A 140 -0.92 -12.03 16.11
CA PHE A 140 -1.83 -13.18 15.93
C PHE A 140 -2.65 -13.00 14.65
N TYR A 141 -3.49 -13.99 14.31
CA TYR A 141 -4.55 -13.77 13.33
C TYR A 141 -5.60 -12.78 13.85
N SER A 142 -6.15 -11.95 12.97
CA SER A 142 -7.24 -11.03 13.27
C SER A 142 -8.56 -11.78 13.45
N LYS A 143 -8.99 -11.98 14.71
CA LYS A 143 -10.25 -12.65 15.02
C LYS A 143 -11.45 -11.99 14.33
N ASN A 144 -11.47 -10.66 14.26
CA ASN A 144 -12.56 -9.91 13.62
C ASN A 144 -12.64 -10.20 12.13
N THR A 145 -11.48 -10.19 11.44
CA THR A 145 -11.41 -10.51 10.01
C THR A 145 -11.88 -11.94 9.75
N LEU A 146 -11.40 -12.89 10.55
CA LEU A 146 -11.78 -14.30 10.42
C LEU A 146 -13.27 -14.55 10.69
N ILE A 147 -13.84 -13.93 11.72
CA ILE A 147 -15.28 -14.03 12.03
C ILE A 147 -16.12 -13.45 10.90
N PHE A 148 -15.73 -12.30 10.35
CA PHE A 148 -16.42 -11.69 9.22
C PHE A 148 -16.41 -12.61 7.97
N LEU A 149 -15.25 -13.19 7.64
CA LEU A 149 -15.13 -14.15 6.53
C LEU A 149 -15.94 -15.43 6.79
N LEU A 150 -16.05 -15.86 8.04
CA LEU A 150 -16.88 -17.00 8.42
C LEU A 150 -18.38 -16.71 8.22
N ILE A 151 -18.84 -15.49 8.56
CA ILE A 151 -20.22 -15.05 8.27
C ILE A 151 -20.49 -15.07 6.75
N ILE A 152 -19.57 -14.57 5.94
CA ILE A 152 -19.69 -14.62 4.46
C ILE A 152 -19.78 -16.08 3.99
N SER A 153 -18.95 -16.96 4.55
CA SER A 153 -18.93 -18.39 4.19
C SER A 153 -20.26 -19.07 4.54
N LEU A 154 -20.83 -18.77 5.72
CA LEU A 154 -22.16 -19.24 6.11
C LEU A 154 -23.27 -18.72 5.17
N GLY A 155 -23.16 -17.46 4.74
CA GLY A 155 -24.05 -16.87 3.74
C GLY A 155 -24.00 -17.62 2.40
N LEU A 156 -22.80 -17.96 1.92
CA LEU A 156 -22.61 -18.75 0.69
C LEU A 156 -23.18 -20.17 0.81
N ILE A 157 -22.98 -20.83 1.95
CA ILE A 157 -23.55 -22.16 2.22
C ILE A 157 -25.07 -22.08 2.18
N SER A 158 -25.66 -21.07 2.84
CA SER A 158 -27.11 -20.87 2.91
C SER A 158 -27.70 -20.59 1.53
N LEU A 159 -27.04 -19.75 0.73
CA LEU A 159 -27.41 -19.46 -0.65
C LEU A 159 -27.31 -20.71 -1.55
N GLY A 160 -26.26 -21.50 -1.41
CA GLY A 160 -26.11 -22.77 -2.14
C GLY A 160 -27.20 -23.77 -1.77
N VAL A 161 -27.55 -23.91 -0.48
CA VAL A 161 -28.67 -24.77 -0.05
C VAL A 161 -30.00 -24.30 -0.65
N TYR A 162 -30.24 -22.98 -0.69
CA TYR A 162 -31.42 -22.42 -1.32
C TYR A 162 -31.50 -22.76 -2.82
N PHE A 163 -30.42 -22.61 -3.58
CA PHE A 163 -30.43 -22.96 -5.00
C PHE A 163 -30.51 -24.47 -5.27
N LEU A 164 -29.98 -25.31 -4.38
CA LEU A 164 -30.20 -26.76 -4.45
C LEU A 164 -31.68 -27.11 -4.32
N TRP A 165 -32.42 -26.36 -3.49
CA TRP A 165 -33.87 -26.52 -3.36
C TRP A 165 -34.61 -26.23 -4.68
N GLU A 166 -34.15 -25.23 -5.43
CA GLU A 166 -34.64 -24.89 -6.78
C GLU A 166 -34.13 -25.85 -7.89
N LYS A 167 -33.44 -26.94 -7.50
CA LYS A 167 -32.86 -27.96 -8.40
C LYS A 167 -31.77 -27.43 -9.34
N GLU A 168 -31.14 -26.33 -8.95
CA GLU A 168 -30.00 -25.77 -9.67
C GLU A 168 -28.70 -26.47 -9.27
N TYR A 169 -28.22 -27.40 -10.10
CA TYR A 169 -27.08 -28.26 -9.74
C TYR A 169 -25.74 -27.53 -9.57
N PHE A 170 -25.58 -26.31 -10.14
CA PHE A 170 -24.37 -25.50 -9.91
C PHE A 170 -24.21 -25.09 -8.43
N ALA A 171 -25.30 -25.14 -7.66
CA ALA A 171 -25.31 -24.81 -6.25
C ALA A 171 -24.47 -25.77 -5.38
N ILE A 172 -24.22 -27.00 -5.84
CA ILE A 172 -23.29 -27.93 -5.19
C ILE A 172 -21.89 -27.30 -5.11
N PHE A 173 -21.42 -26.66 -6.19
CA PHE A 173 -20.12 -26.00 -6.22
C PHE A 173 -20.07 -24.78 -5.28
N ILE A 174 -21.16 -24.01 -5.22
CA ILE A 174 -21.26 -22.84 -4.31
C ILE A 174 -21.21 -23.30 -2.85
N SER A 175 -21.99 -24.32 -2.48
CA SER A 175 -21.98 -24.88 -1.13
C SER A 175 -20.62 -25.47 -0.77
N ALA A 176 -20.02 -26.27 -1.66
CA ALA A 176 -18.69 -26.85 -1.43
C ALA A 176 -17.61 -25.78 -1.23
N PHE A 177 -17.63 -24.72 -2.04
CA PHE A 177 -16.73 -23.58 -1.88
C PHE A 177 -16.95 -22.84 -0.55
N GLY A 178 -18.21 -22.63 -0.16
CA GLY A 178 -18.55 -22.06 1.15
C GLY A 178 -18.05 -22.90 2.33
N PHE A 179 -18.22 -24.22 2.27
CA PHE A 179 -17.69 -25.13 3.30
C PHE A 179 -16.17 -25.12 3.37
N TYR A 180 -15.48 -25.15 2.22
CA TYR A 180 -14.03 -25.05 2.16
C TYR A 180 -13.51 -23.75 2.79
N MET A 181 -14.13 -22.61 2.44
CA MET A 181 -13.79 -21.31 3.02
C MET A 181 -14.01 -21.30 4.53
N ALA A 182 -15.15 -21.81 5.01
CA ALA A 182 -15.45 -21.89 6.44
C ALA A 182 -14.42 -22.75 7.19
N TYR A 183 -14.03 -23.90 6.63
CA TYR A 183 -13.00 -24.76 7.20
C TYR A 183 -11.66 -24.04 7.38
N GLU A 184 -11.20 -23.32 6.36
CA GLU A 184 -9.97 -22.52 6.44
C GLU A 184 -10.03 -21.45 7.54
N GLN A 185 -11.17 -20.75 7.70
CA GLN A 185 -11.32 -19.75 8.77
C GLN A 185 -11.36 -20.39 10.16
N ILE A 186 -12.06 -21.52 10.32
CA ILE A 186 -12.13 -22.26 11.61
C ILE A 186 -10.74 -22.76 12.01
N LYS A 187 -9.96 -23.27 11.06
CA LYS A 187 -8.58 -23.70 11.29
C LYS A 187 -7.71 -22.54 11.80
N LYS A 188 -7.82 -21.36 11.21
CA LYS A 188 -7.10 -20.15 11.65
C LYS A 188 -7.61 -19.62 13.00
N LEU A 189 -8.91 -19.68 13.27
CA LEU A 189 -9.50 -19.26 14.55
C LEU A 189 -9.09 -20.18 15.71
N SER A 190 -8.87 -21.46 15.42
CA SER A 190 -8.40 -22.44 16.40
C SER A 190 -6.91 -22.26 16.71
N ASP A 191 -6.18 -21.59 15.83
CA ASP A 191 -4.76 -21.28 16.00
C ASP A 191 -4.59 -20.05 16.91
N ASN A 192 -4.30 -20.29 18.19
CA ASN A 192 -4.01 -19.24 19.16
C ASN A 192 -2.50 -18.95 19.29
N ASP A 193 -1.66 -19.58 18.47
CA ASP A 193 -0.23 -19.33 18.52
C ASP A 193 0.10 -17.99 17.83
N PRO A 194 1.12 -17.26 18.32
CA PRO A 194 1.62 -16.09 17.63
C PRO A 194 2.20 -16.49 16.26
N GLN A 195 1.77 -15.76 15.22
CA GLN A 195 2.22 -15.99 13.84
C GLN A 195 3.57 -15.32 13.59
N ILE A 196 3.78 -14.15 14.20
CA ILE A 196 5.02 -13.38 14.16
C ILE A 196 5.30 -12.85 15.58
N ILE A 197 6.53 -13.03 16.04
CA ILE A 197 7.05 -12.45 17.27
C ILE A 197 8.21 -11.53 16.88
N ILE A 198 8.17 -10.28 17.36
CA ILE A 198 9.23 -9.29 17.12
C ILE A 198 9.69 -8.75 18.47
N ASN A 199 11.00 -8.76 18.69
CA ASN A 199 11.63 -8.21 19.89
C ASN A 199 13.00 -7.60 19.55
N ASP A 200 13.71 -7.12 20.57
CA ASP A 200 15.05 -6.53 20.43
C ASP A 200 16.14 -7.52 19.98
N LYS A 201 15.87 -8.83 19.97
CA LYS A 201 16.81 -9.85 19.48
C LYS A 201 16.61 -10.18 18.01
N GLY A 202 15.36 -10.13 17.52
CA GLY A 202 15.06 -10.47 16.13
C GLY A 202 13.58 -10.69 15.81
N ILE A 203 13.35 -11.39 14.71
CA ILE A 203 12.01 -11.79 14.23
C ILE A 203 11.90 -13.31 14.28
N GLN A 204 10.81 -13.82 14.87
CA GLN A 204 10.48 -15.24 14.90
C GLN A 204 9.13 -15.47 14.22
N LEU A 205 9.09 -16.41 13.28
CA LEU A 205 7.86 -16.86 12.62
C LEU A 205 7.32 -18.10 13.29
N LYS A 206 6.02 -18.36 13.13
CA LYS A 206 5.42 -19.61 13.58
C LYS A 206 6.22 -20.82 13.10
N ASN A 207 6.51 -21.75 14.02
CA ASN A 207 7.26 -22.98 13.78
C ASN A 207 8.69 -22.80 13.22
N LYS A 208 9.27 -21.60 13.31
CA LYS A 208 10.66 -21.33 12.91
C LYS A 208 11.47 -20.80 14.09
N LYS A 209 12.79 -20.96 14.01
CA LYS A 209 13.71 -20.39 15.00
C LYS A 209 13.77 -18.86 14.85
N LEU A 210 13.96 -18.17 15.97
CA LEU A 210 14.26 -16.74 16.00
C LEU A 210 15.44 -16.42 15.09
N LYS A 211 15.24 -15.50 14.15
CA LYS A 211 16.30 -14.94 13.33
C LYS A 211 16.74 -13.62 13.94
N SER A 212 18.00 -13.55 14.34
CA SER A 212 18.56 -12.33 14.95
C SER A 212 18.61 -11.17 13.94
N TRP A 213 18.41 -9.95 14.42
CA TRP A 213 18.57 -8.72 13.63
C TRP A 213 19.91 -8.63 12.91
N SER A 214 21.00 -9.12 13.51
CA SER A 214 22.33 -9.23 12.88
C SER A 214 22.33 -10.02 11.56
N LYS A 215 21.39 -10.94 11.40
CA LYS A 215 21.24 -11.79 10.21
C LYS A 215 20.07 -11.37 9.33
N ILE A 216 19.29 -10.36 9.74
CA ILE A 216 18.14 -9.86 8.99
C ILE A 216 18.58 -8.70 8.10
N TYR A 217 18.30 -8.84 6.81
CA TYR A 217 18.52 -7.81 5.79
C TYR A 217 17.29 -7.70 4.88
N ASN A 218 17.12 -6.52 4.28
CA ASN A 218 15.98 -6.18 3.42
C ASN A 218 14.62 -6.42 4.10
N ASP A 219 14.53 -6.18 5.41
CA ASP A 219 13.25 -6.20 6.11
C ASP A 219 12.38 -5.02 5.69
N ARG A 220 11.18 -5.33 5.20
CA ARG A 220 10.21 -4.32 4.77
C ARG A 220 8.80 -4.87 4.78
N VAL A 221 7.85 -3.97 4.93
CA VAL A 221 6.44 -4.22 4.63
C VAL A 221 6.14 -3.54 3.30
N PHE A 222 5.50 -4.24 2.36
CA PHE A 222 5.16 -3.70 1.05
C PHE A 222 3.85 -4.29 0.52
N THR A 223 3.17 -3.55 -0.35
CA THR A 223 1.94 -4.01 -1.01
C THR A 223 2.27 -4.53 -2.39
N ARG A 224 1.94 -5.79 -2.67
CA ARG A 224 2.03 -6.35 -4.03
C ARG A 224 0.66 -6.27 -4.69
N SER A 225 0.57 -5.51 -5.78
CA SER A 225 -0.64 -5.45 -6.60
C SER A 225 -0.53 -6.38 -7.81
N SER A 226 -1.52 -7.25 -8.01
CA SER A 226 -1.68 -8.10 -9.19
C SER A 226 -3.08 -7.86 -9.77
N GLY A 227 -3.15 -7.03 -10.81
CA GLY A 227 -4.41 -6.58 -11.40
C GLY A 227 -5.25 -5.77 -10.40
N LYS A 228 -6.46 -6.24 -10.09
CA LYS A 228 -7.38 -5.60 -9.14
C LYS A 228 -7.15 -5.99 -7.69
N ASN A 229 -6.31 -6.99 -7.41
CA ASN A 229 -6.06 -7.46 -6.06
C ASN A 229 -4.74 -6.89 -5.54
N SER A 230 -4.77 -6.31 -4.35
CA SER A 230 -3.60 -5.88 -3.61
C SER A 230 -3.51 -6.69 -2.33
N ARG A 231 -2.33 -7.23 -2.04
CA ARG A 231 -2.04 -7.93 -0.79
C ARG A 231 -0.82 -7.32 -0.12
N ASN A 232 -0.83 -7.30 1.21
CA ASN A 232 0.27 -6.77 2.00
C ASN A 232 1.19 -7.89 2.47
N TYR A 233 2.49 -7.64 2.40
CA TYR A 233 3.51 -8.62 2.77
C TYR A 233 4.58 -8.03 3.67
N LEU A 234 5.01 -8.82 4.66
CA LEU A 234 6.29 -8.68 5.32
C LEU A 234 7.33 -9.51 4.54
N SER A 235 8.45 -8.91 4.20
CA SER A 235 9.58 -9.59 3.56
C SER A 235 10.87 -9.34 4.31
N PHE A 236 11.68 -10.38 4.50
CA PHE A 236 13.06 -10.30 5.00
C PHE A 236 13.81 -11.58 4.61
N ASN A 237 15.12 -11.50 4.31
CA ASN A 237 15.95 -12.67 3.97
C ASN A 237 15.31 -13.63 2.93
N ASN A 238 14.68 -13.09 1.89
CA ASN A 238 13.93 -13.82 0.85
C ASN A 238 12.67 -14.57 1.35
N GLU A 239 12.29 -14.46 2.62
CA GLU A 239 10.99 -14.90 3.11
C GLU A 239 9.94 -13.82 2.83
N MET A 240 8.73 -14.25 2.46
CA MET A 240 7.60 -13.37 2.18
C MET A 240 6.36 -13.93 2.86
N ILE A 241 5.69 -13.11 3.66
CA ILE A 241 4.57 -13.49 4.53
C ILE A 241 3.44 -12.52 4.30
N GLU A 242 2.27 -13.03 3.94
CA GLU A 242 1.06 -12.22 3.82
C GLU A 242 0.57 -11.78 5.21
N ILE A 243 0.27 -10.50 5.37
CA ILE A 243 -0.08 -9.92 6.67
C ILE A 243 -1.56 -9.49 6.77
N ASP A 244 -2.34 -9.62 5.69
CA ASP A 244 -3.72 -9.12 5.62
C ASP A 244 -4.67 -9.81 6.62
N ASP A 245 -4.37 -11.07 6.97
CA ASP A 245 -5.14 -11.85 7.96
C ASP A 245 -4.64 -11.65 9.40
N LEU A 246 -3.58 -10.85 9.62
CA LEU A 246 -2.98 -10.65 10.94
C LEU A 246 -3.67 -9.53 11.72
N SER A 247 -3.50 -9.54 13.04
CA SER A 247 -4.09 -8.57 13.97
C SER A 247 -3.48 -7.17 13.89
N ILE A 248 -2.39 -7.00 13.13
CA ILE A 248 -1.61 -5.77 13.03
C ILE A 248 -1.80 -5.09 11.68
N LYS A 249 -1.83 -3.76 11.67
CA LYS A 249 -1.92 -2.98 10.43
C LYS A 249 -0.56 -2.87 9.73
N PHE A 250 -0.59 -2.63 8.42
CA PHE A 250 0.60 -2.40 7.59
C PHE A 250 1.58 -1.37 8.19
N ASP A 251 1.09 -0.15 8.45
CA ASP A 251 1.93 0.96 8.93
C ASP A 251 2.47 0.72 10.35
N GLU A 252 1.68 0.01 11.16
CA GLU A 252 2.04 -0.34 12.54
C GLU A 252 3.15 -1.38 12.55
N LEU A 253 3.05 -2.43 11.72
CA LEU A 253 4.09 -3.45 11.59
C LEU A 253 5.41 -2.85 11.10
N GLU A 254 5.36 -1.94 10.12
CA GLU A 254 6.56 -1.25 9.64
C GLU A 254 7.21 -0.41 10.74
N THR A 255 6.40 0.31 11.53
CA THR A 255 6.88 1.08 12.69
C THR A 255 7.55 0.15 13.73
N LEU A 256 6.95 -1.01 14.00
CA LEU A 256 7.54 -2.01 14.90
C LEU A 256 8.91 -2.49 14.42
N LEU A 257 9.05 -2.80 13.12
CA LEU A 257 10.34 -3.24 12.57
C LEU A 257 11.43 -2.19 12.83
N HIS A 258 11.14 -0.92 12.57
CA HIS A 258 12.07 0.18 12.80
C HIS A 258 12.45 0.33 14.27
N VAL A 259 11.47 0.29 15.17
CA VAL A 259 11.71 0.46 16.61
C VAL A 259 12.54 -0.69 17.17
N TYR A 260 12.21 -1.94 16.84
CA TYR A 260 12.98 -3.09 17.32
C TYR A 260 14.39 -3.17 16.71
N ARG A 261 14.56 -2.70 15.47
CA ARG A 261 15.89 -2.56 14.85
C ARG A 261 16.75 -1.57 15.62
N VAL A 262 16.23 -0.40 15.95
CA VAL A 262 16.95 0.62 16.74
C VAL A 262 17.30 0.09 18.13
N ARG A 263 16.39 -0.64 18.78
CA ARG A 263 16.66 -1.25 20.09
C ARG A 263 17.79 -2.27 20.03
N PHE A 264 17.82 -3.09 18.98
CA PHE A 264 18.93 -4.02 18.78
C PHE A 264 20.27 -3.30 18.64
N GLU A 265 20.30 -2.23 17.82
CA GLU A 265 21.48 -1.39 17.57
C GLU A 265 21.93 -0.58 18.79
N ASN A 266 21.02 -0.22 19.70
CA ASN A 266 21.37 0.47 20.95
C ASN A 266 21.86 -0.48 22.05
N ASN A 267 21.46 -1.75 22.00
CA ASN A 267 21.80 -2.76 23.00
C ASN A 267 23.09 -3.53 22.69
N HIS A 268 23.72 -3.31 21.52
CA HIS A 268 24.96 -3.96 21.06
C HIS A 268 25.95 -2.94 20.50
#